data_AF-A0A1B6IZ17-F1
#
_entry.id   AF-A0A1B6IZ17-F1
#
_cell.length_a   1.000
_cell.length_b   1.000
_cell.length_c   1.000
_cell.angle_alpha   90.00
_cell.angle_beta   90.00
_cell.angle_gamma   90.00
#
_symmetry.space_group_name_H-M   'P 1'
#
loop_
_entity.id
_entity.type
_entity.pdbx_description
1 polymer ?
#
loop_
_entity_poly.entity_id
_entity_poly.type
_entity_poly.pdbx_seq_one_letter_code
_entity_poly.pdbx_strand_id
1 'polypeptide(L)'
;LFTVLATYLTLGVCFFDHPWNWIHPNWQLLPTDSCGQVAPDDGLRPRVLGGVAVDIAEYPWMAFVRDVISNGSNTKTFACGGSIINDKYILTAAHCFMHEEISSGQ
;
A
#
# COMPACT_ATOMS: atom_id res chain seq x y z
N LEU A 1 11.09 -2.94 -30.66
CA LEU A 1 11.83 -4.22 -30.77
C LEU A 1 12.74 -4.53 -29.57
N PHE A 2 13.15 -3.54 -28.75
CA PHE A 2 13.92 -3.79 -27.51
C PHE A 2 13.08 -4.16 -26.28
N THR A 3 11.75 -4.01 -26.33
CA THR A 3 10.84 -4.30 -25.21
C THR A 3 10.36 -5.76 -25.16
N VAL A 4 10.72 -6.61 -26.13
CA VAL A 4 10.21 -7.99 -26.24
C VAL A 4 11.22 -9.05 -25.75
N LEU A 5 12.47 -8.65 -25.46
CA LEU A 5 13.51 -9.59 -25.00
C LEU A 5 13.66 -9.69 -23.47
N ALA A 6 13.04 -8.81 -22.69
CA ALA A 6 13.14 -8.84 -21.24
C ALA A 6 12.08 -9.74 -20.56
N THR A 7 11.11 -10.27 -21.31
CA THR A 7 9.98 -11.04 -20.76
C THR A 7 10.23 -12.54 -20.62
N TYR A 8 11.42 -13.05 -20.93
CA TYR A 8 11.61 -14.51 -21.08
C TYR A 8 12.52 -15.25 -20.09
N LEU A 9 13.15 -14.62 -19.09
CA LEU A 9 14.09 -15.41 -18.27
C LEU A 9 14.40 -14.95 -16.84
N THR A 10 13.39 -14.64 -16.03
CA THR A 10 13.54 -14.79 -14.56
C THR A 10 12.28 -15.41 -13.95
N LEU A 11 12.40 -16.71 -13.66
CA LEU A 11 11.51 -17.42 -12.77
C LEU A 11 11.58 -16.75 -11.39
N GLY A 12 10.44 -16.27 -10.89
CA GLY A 12 10.10 -16.36 -9.47
C GLY A 12 10.98 -15.63 -8.45
N VAL A 13 11.56 -14.47 -8.78
CA VAL A 13 12.19 -13.62 -7.77
C VAL A 13 11.77 -12.15 -7.94
N CYS A 14 11.11 -11.59 -6.94
CA CYS A 14 10.93 -10.15 -6.80
C CYS A 14 12.28 -9.50 -6.43
N PHE A 15 13.25 -9.54 -7.34
CA PHE A 15 14.40 -8.63 -7.23
C PHE A 15 13.91 -7.23 -7.62
N PHE A 16 13.74 -6.37 -6.62
CA PHE A 16 13.77 -4.93 -6.77
C PHE A 16 15.21 -4.50 -7.15
N ASP A 17 15.73 -4.96 -8.30
CA ASP A 17 17.00 -4.48 -8.83
C ASP A 17 16.75 -3.14 -9.53
N HIS A 18 16.86 -2.08 -8.76
CA HIS A 18 16.85 -0.72 -9.28
C HIS A 18 18.24 -0.37 -9.82
N PRO A 19 18.37 0.11 -11.07
CA PRO A 19 19.65 0.54 -11.64
C PRO A 19 20.15 1.89 -11.08
N TRP A 20 19.66 2.31 -9.91
CA TRP A 20 20.12 3.47 -9.18
C TRP A 20 20.31 3.05 -7.73
N ASN A 21 21.52 3.24 -7.20
CA ASN A 21 21.94 2.89 -5.85
C ASN A 21 21.28 3.75 -4.76
N TRP A 22 19.99 4.08 -4.94
CA TRP A 22 19.19 4.79 -3.96
C TRP A 22 18.60 3.78 -2.98
N ILE A 23 19.45 3.32 -2.07
CA ILE A 23 18.99 2.62 -0.89
C ILE A 23 18.34 3.67 0.02
N HIS A 24 17.03 3.57 0.21
CA HIS A 24 16.33 4.46 1.13
C HIS A 24 16.88 4.26 2.55
N PRO A 25 17.17 5.32 3.33
CA PRO A 25 17.81 5.21 4.66
C PRO A 25 17.07 4.27 5.63
N ASN A 26 15.76 4.13 5.44
CA ASN A 26 14.89 3.30 6.28
C ASN A 26 14.59 1.92 5.70
N TRP A 27 15.36 1.44 4.71
CA TRP A 27 15.16 0.10 4.12
C TRP A 27 15.25 -1.02 5.17
N GLN A 28 16.13 -0.84 6.15
CA GLN A 28 16.34 -1.78 7.26
C GLN A 28 15.10 -1.93 8.17
N LEU A 29 14.10 -1.06 8.05
CA LEU A 29 12.84 -1.19 8.80
C LEU A 29 11.91 -2.25 8.19
N LEU A 30 12.14 -2.66 6.94
CA LEU A 30 11.28 -3.66 6.29
C LEU A 30 11.70 -5.07 6.71
N PRO A 31 10.75 -5.92 7.13
CA PRO A 31 11.03 -7.31 7.44
C PRO A 31 11.38 -8.04 6.13
N THR A 32 12.58 -8.62 6.07
CA THR A 32 13.05 -9.40 4.92
C THR A 32 12.63 -10.86 4.99
N ASP A 33 12.27 -11.35 6.18
CA ASP A 33 12.20 -12.79 6.45
C ASP A 33 10.76 -13.33 6.54
N SER A 34 9.78 -12.49 6.88
CA SER A 34 8.37 -12.90 6.94
C SER A 34 7.42 -11.73 6.66
N CYS A 35 6.84 -11.73 5.46
CA CYS A 35 5.82 -10.76 5.05
C CYS A 35 4.90 -11.37 3.97
N GLY A 36 3.76 -10.74 3.72
CA GLY A 36 2.86 -11.10 2.61
C GLY A 36 2.22 -12.50 2.70
N GLN A 37 2.24 -13.14 3.87
CA GLN A 37 1.66 -14.46 4.06
C GLN A 37 0.13 -14.35 4.13
N VAL A 38 -0.55 -15.05 3.23
CA VAL A 38 -2.01 -15.19 3.21
C VAL A 38 -2.37 -16.66 3.28
N ALA A 39 -3.59 -16.94 3.75
CA ALA A 39 -4.15 -18.26 3.55
C ALA A 39 -4.17 -18.61 2.05
N PRO A 40 -3.99 -19.88 1.66
CA PRO A 40 -4.09 -20.29 0.27
C PRO A 40 -5.39 -19.79 -0.34
N ASP A 41 -5.28 -18.98 -1.40
CA ASP A 41 -6.42 -18.51 -2.18
C ASP A 41 -7.01 -19.69 -2.97
N ASP A 42 -8.33 -19.81 -3.02
CA ASP A 42 -9.02 -20.81 -3.85
C ASP A 42 -8.98 -20.45 -5.34
N GLY A 43 -8.44 -19.28 -5.68
CA GLY A 43 -8.23 -18.79 -7.05
C GLY A 43 -9.52 -18.33 -7.71
N LEU A 44 -10.62 -18.22 -6.96
CA LEU A 44 -11.95 -17.87 -7.47
C LEU A 44 -12.28 -16.38 -7.29
N ARG A 45 -11.36 -15.59 -6.71
CA ARG A 45 -11.63 -14.20 -6.32
C ARG A 45 -11.07 -13.20 -7.33
N PRO A 46 -11.91 -12.34 -7.93
CA PRO A 46 -11.46 -11.31 -8.85
C PRO A 46 -10.59 -10.28 -8.12
N ARG A 47 -9.45 -9.91 -8.70
CA ARG A 47 -8.49 -8.92 -8.16
C ARG A 47 -8.98 -7.45 -8.25
N VAL A 48 -10.30 -7.27 -8.23
CA VAL A 48 -11.08 -6.02 -8.20
C VAL A 48 -11.42 -5.39 -9.57
N LEU A 49 -12.59 -5.79 -10.08
CA LEU A 49 -13.75 -4.95 -10.41
C LEU A 49 -15.00 -5.81 -10.10
N GLY A 50 -15.96 -5.29 -9.31
CA GLY A 50 -17.07 -6.08 -8.73
C GLY A 50 -16.70 -6.83 -7.45
N GLY A 51 -15.94 -6.17 -6.56
CA GLY A 51 -15.41 -6.79 -5.34
C GLY A 51 -16.48 -7.32 -4.38
N VAL A 52 -16.08 -8.30 -3.55
CA VAL A 52 -16.89 -8.89 -2.49
C VAL A 52 -16.24 -8.60 -1.12
N ALA A 53 -17.03 -8.68 -0.06
CA ALA A 53 -16.49 -8.57 1.29
C ALA A 53 -15.47 -9.69 1.54
N VAL A 54 -14.34 -9.31 2.12
CA VAL A 54 -13.23 -10.21 2.48
C VAL A 54 -13.34 -10.61 3.95
N ASP A 55 -12.74 -11.75 4.31
CA ASP A 55 -12.62 -12.12 5.73
C ASP A 55 -11.60 -11.22 6.44
N ILE A 56 -11.75 -11.03 7.75
CA ILE A 56 -10.87 -10.19 8.57
C ILE A 56 -9.40 -10.65 8.52
N ALA A 57 -9.15 -11.94 8.30
CA ALA A 57 -7.79 -12.50 8.25
C ALA A 57 -7.22 -12.63 6.83
N GLU A 58 -7.97 -12.27 5.79
CA GLU A 58 -7.59 -12.54 4.39
C GLU A 58 -6.47 -11.63 3.89
N TYR A 59 -6.48 -10.37 4.31
CA TYR A 59 -5.43 -9.40 4.01
C TYR A 59 -4.96 -8.73 5.30
N PRO A 60 -4.17 -9.44 6.13
CA PRO A 60 -3.87 -9.02 7.50
C PRO A 60 -3.06 -7.74 7.60
N TRP A 61 -2.41 -7.32 6.52
CA TRP A 61 -1.69 -6.05 6.44
C TRP A 61 -2.58 -4.84 6.10
N MET A 62 -3.86 -5.03 5.76
CA MET A 62 -4.74 -3.91 5.40
C MET A 62 -5.03 -3.04 6.62
N ALA A 63 -4.66 -1.77 6.52
CA ALA A 63 -4.91 -0.77 7.56
C ALA A 63 -5.90 0.29 7.08
N PHE A 64 -6.80 0.70 7.97
CA PHE A 64 -7.64 1.87 7.80
C PHE A 64 -6.97 3.09 8.44
N VAL A 65 -6.59 4.06 7.61
CA VAL A 65 -5.92 5.29 8.05
C VAL A 65 -6.94 6.41 8.07
N ARG A 66 -7.13 7.03 9.24
CA ARG A 66 -8.04 8.16 9.43
C ARG A 66 -7.25 9.37 9.89
N ASP A 67 -7.40 10.48 9.17
CA ASP A 67 -6.94 11.79 9.63
C ASP A 67 -8.15 12.67 10.01
N VAL A 68 -8.03 13.40 11.12
CA VAL A 68 -9.10 14.25 11.66
C VAL A 68 -8.54 15.64 11.91
N ILE A 69 -9.03 16.60 11.13
CA ILE A 69 -8.62 18.00 11.22
C ILE A 69 -9.76 18.78 11.85
N SER A 70 -9.46 19.50 12.93
CA SER A 70 -10.43 20.36 13.61
C SER A 70 -9.95 21.82 13.56
N ASN A 71 -10.80 22.71 13.04
CA ASN A 71 -10.61 24.15 13.03
C ASN A 71 -11.83 24.82 13.70
N GLY A 72 -11.70 25.12 14.99
CA GLY A 72 -12.79 25.65 15.80
C GLY A 72 -13.96 24.66 15.87
N SER A 73 -15.12 25.07 15.35
CA SER A 73 -16.33 24.24 15.29
C SER A 73 -16.38 23.30 14.08
N ASN A 74 -15.46 23.42 13.13
CA ASN A 74 -15.46 22.61 11.92
C ASN A 74 -14.49 21.43 12.07
N THR A 75 -15.00 20.21 11.93
CA THR A 75 -14.18 18.99 11.90
C THR A 75 -14.34 18.31 10.55
N LYS A 76 -13.22 18.11 9.86
CA LYS A 76 -13.13 17.32 8.63
C LYS A 76 -12.45 15.99 8.95
N THR A 77 -12.94 14.90 8.38
CA THR A 77 -12.36 13.56 8.55
C THR A 77 -12.03 13.00 7.17
N PHE A 78 -10.79 12.57 7.00
CA PHE A 78 -10.30 11.94 5.79
C PHE A 78 -9.99 10.47 6.07
N ALA A 79 -10.26 9.63 5.07
CA ALA A 79 -10.09 8.19 5.18
C ALA A 79 -9.27 7.68 4.00
N CYS A 80 -8.27 6.88 4.31
CA CYS A 80 -7.35 6.27 3.37
C CYS A 80 -7.08 4.80 3.73
N GLY A 81 -6.52 4.07 2.76
CA GLY A 81 -5.91 2.78 3.01
C GLY A 81 -4.44 2.90 3.44
N GLY A 82 -3.93 1.84 4.06
CA GLY A 82 -2.53 1.66 4.33
C GLY A 82 -2.16 0.18 4.40
N SER A 83 -0.87 -0.09 4.45
CA SER A 83 -0.31 -1.44 4.61
C SER A 83 0.61 -1.49 5.82
N ILE A 84 0.36 -2.40 6.74
CA ILE A 84 1.30 -2.70 7.84
C ILE A 84 2.58 -3.26 7.22
N ILE A 85 3.70 -2.57 7.45
CA ILE A 85 5.00 -2.99 6.91
C ILE A 85 5.90 -3.62 7.98
N ASN A 86 5.63 -3.39 9.26
CA ASN A 86 6.27 -4.05 10.40
C ASN A 86 5.43 -3.81 11.68
N ASP A 87 6.00 -4.07 12.85
CA ASP A 87 5.36 -3.94 14.17
C ASP A 87 5.00 -2.50 14.58
N LYS A 88 5.52 -1.49 13.86
CA LYS A 88 5.43 -0.07 14.27
C LYS A 88 4.99 0.88 13.17
N TYR A 89 5.03 0.47 11.90
CA TYR A 89 4.89 1.36 10.77
C TYR A 89 3.82 0.87 9.79
N ILE A 90 3.04 1.83 9.31
CA ILE A 90 2.07 1.67 8.22
C ILE A 90 2.57 2.50 7.03
N LEU A 91 2.65 1.88 5.87
CA LEU A 91 2.87 2.55 4.60
C LEU A 91 1.54 3.06 4.05
N THR A 92 1.48 4.33 3.66
CA THR A 92 0.31 4.96 3.04
C THR A 92 0.76 6.04 2.06
N ALA A 93 -0.19 6.64 1.34
CA ALA A 93 0.11 7.71 0.40
C ALA A 93 0.26 9.05 1.13
N ALA A 94 1.27 9.84 0.75
CA ALA A 94 1.51 11.15 1.36
C ALA A 94 0.29 12.09 1.25
N HIS A 95 -0.47 12.01 0.15
CA HIS A 95 -1.65 12.85 -0.07
C HIS A 95 -2.79 12.59 0.93
N CYS A 96 -2.76 11.48 1.67
CA CYS A 96 -3.73 11.20 2.74
C CYS A 96 -3.63 12.19 3.91
N PHE A 97 -2.52 12.93 4.01
CA PHE A 97 -2.30 13.94 5.05
C PHE A 97 -2.09 15.34 4.48
N MET A 98 -1.97 15.47 3.16
CA MET A 98 -1.81 16.77 2.49
C MET A 98 -3.20 17.32 2.17
N HIS A 99 -3.82 17.90 3.19
CA HIS A 99 -5.07 18.61 3.05
C HIS A 99 -4.75 20.01 2.59
N GLU A 100 -4.70 20.21 1.27
CA GLU A 100 -4.96 21.56 0.77
C GLU A 100 -6.37 21.93 1.27
N GLU A 101 -6.49 23.11 1.88
CA GLU A 101 -7.77 23.79 1.88
C GLU A 101 -8.12 23.93 0.40
N ILE A 102 -8.84 22.96 -0.15
CA ILE A 102 -9.66 23.19 -1.32
C ILE A 102 -10.65 24.23 -0.81
N SER A 103 -10.23 25.48 -0.91
CA SER A 103 -11.05 26.58 -1.38
C SER A 103 -11.60 26.17 -2.75
N SER A 104 -12.49 25.18 -2.74
CA SER A 104 -13.55 25.15 -3.71
C SER A 104 -14.32 26.42 -3.40
N GLY A 105 -13.99 27.49 -4.12
CA GLY A 105 -14.98 28.49 -4.43
C GLY A 105 -16.19 27.75 -4.99
N GLN A 106 -17.17 27.53 -4.12
CA GLN A 106 -18.58 27.49 -4.42
C GLN A 106 -19.30 28.21 -3.29
#